data_AF-A0A2G9F0S6-F1
#
_entry.id   AF-A0A2G9F0S6-F1
#
_cell.length_a   1.000
_cell.length_b   1.000
_cell.length_c   1.000
_cell.angle_alpha   90.00
_cell.angle_beta   90.00
_cell.angle_gamma   90.00
#
_symmetry.space_group_name_H-M   'P 1'
#
loop_
_entity.id
_entity.type
_entity.pdbx_description
1 polymer ?
#
loop_
_entity_poly.entity_id
_entity_poly.type
_entity_poly.pdbx_seq_one_letter_code
_entity_poly.pdbx_strand_id
1 'polypeptide(L)' 'MNGRLKKLVAIFMLFLHIISLADGIVPDGAANKNLQVDKAANGVPLVNIEAPDNNGTSHNVIKTII' A
#
# COMPACT_ATOMS: atom_id res chain seq x y z
N MET A 1 1.09 27.68 -24.26
CA MET A 1 2.14 26.97 -23.49
C MET A 1 3.28 26.57 -24.41
N ASN A 2 4.51 27.03 -24.13
CA ASN A 2 5.72 26.66 -24.86
C ASN A 2 5.90 25.13 -24.87
N GLY A 3 6.36 24.54 -25.99
CA GLY A 3 6.46 23.08 -26.16
C GLY A 3 7.30 22.37 -25.09
N ARG A 4 8.31 23.07 -24.54
CA ARG A 4 9.14 22.58 -23.43
C ARG A 4 8.34 22.37 -22.13
N LEU A 5 7.37 23.24 -21.85
CA LEU A 5 6.51 23.14 -20.66
C LEU A 5 5.56 21.93 -20.77
N LYS A 6 4.99 21.69 -21.96
CA LYS A 6 4.13 20.51 -22.19
C LYS A 6 4.91 19.20 -21.98
N LYS A 7 6.16 19.14 -22.44
CA LYS A 7 7.02 17.97 -22.25
C LYS A 7 7.35 17.71 -20.78
N LEU A 8 7.61 18.77 -20.00
CA LEU A 8 7.82 18.67 -18.55
C LEU A 8 6.57 18.13 -17.84
N VAL A 9 5.39 18.67 -18.16
CA VAL A 9 4.11 18.23 -17.58
C VAL A 9 3.82 16.77 -17.92
N ALA A 10 4.08 16.33 -19.15
CA ALA A 10 3.89 14.94 -19.55
C ALA A 10 4.79 13.97 -18.77
N ILE A 11 6.07 14.32 -18.59
CA ILE A 11 7.00 13.52 -17.78
C ILE A 11 6.54 13.48 -16.32
N PHE A 12 6.14 14.62 -15.77
CA PHE A 12 5.62 14.70 -14.41
C PHE A 12 4.37 13.85 -14.21
N MET A 13 3.41 13.90 -15.14
CA MET A 13 2.22 13.06 -15.10
C MET A 13 2.52 11.56 -15.22
N LEU A 14 3.57 11.18 -15.94
CA LEU A 14 4.03 9.79 -16.02
C LEU A 14 4.60 9.31 -14.68
N PHE A 15 5.40 10.13 -14.01
CA PHE A 15 5.90 9.80 -12.66
C PHE A 15 4.78 9.70 -11.62
N LEU A 16 3.78 10.59 -11.69
CA LEU A 16 2.60 10.51 -10.82
C LEU A 16 1.82 9.20 -11.01
N HIS A 17 1.67 8.73 -12.25
CA HIS A 17 1.02 7.44 -12.53
C HIS A 17 1.76 6.25 -11.92
N ILE A 18 3.09 6.25 -11.96
CA ILE A 18 3.91 5.15 -11.42
C ILE A 18 3.78 5.09 -9.89
N ILE A 19 3.75 6.24 -9.21
CA ILE A 19 3.60 6.30 -7.75
C ILE A 19 2.22 5.78 -7.32
N SER A 20 1.17 6.06 -8.11
CA SER A 20 -0.19 5.57 -7.83
C SER A 20 -0.37 4.05 -7.96
N LEU A 21 0.48 3.36 -8.72
CA LEU A 21 0.43 1.91 -8.90
C LEU A 21 1.25 1.14 -7.86
N ALA A 22 2.07 1.85 -7.07
CA ALA A 22 3.00 1.25 -6.12
C ALA A 22 2.38 1.03 -4.72
N ASP A 23 1.07 1.20 -4.58
CA ASP A 23 0.41 1.04 -3.28
C ASP A 23 0.34 -0.45 -2.89
N GLY A 24 1.02 -0.75 -1.79
CA GLY A 24 1.09 -2.08 -1.22
C GLY A 24 -0.19 -2.48 -0.49
N ILE A 25 -0.14 -3.65 0.13
CA ILE A 25 -1.16 -4.18 1.03
C ILE A 25 -1.45 -3.12 2.11
N VAL A 26 -2.66 -2.57 2.13
CA VAL A 26 -3.08 -1.62 3.17
C VAL A 26 -3.97 -2.38 4.18
N PRO A 27 -3.62 -2.37 5.47
CA PRO A 27 -4.48 -2.97 6.48
C PRO A 27 -5.80 -2.19 6.58
N ASP A 28 -6.92 -2.91 6.65
CA ASP A 28 -8.21 -2.26 6.92
C ASP A 28 -8.29 -1.92 8.42
N GLY A 29 -7.87 -0.70 8.78
CA GLY A 29 -7.84 -0.22 10.16
C GLY A 29 -9.21 -0.13 10.84
N ALA A 30 -10.32 -0.25 10.10
CA ALA A 30 -11.66 -0.32 10.67
C ALA A 30 -12.03 -1.74 11.13
N ALA A 31 -11.55 -2.76 10.41
CA ALA A 31 -11.80 -4.17 10.74
C ALA A 31 -10.75 -4.74 11.71
N ASN A 32 -9.49 -4.31 11.57
CA ASN A 32 -8.36 -4.84 12.31
C ASN A 32 -7.52 -3.74 12.96
N LYS A 33 -7.55 -3.68 14.30
CA LYS A 33 -6.90 -2.61 15.07
C LYS A 33 -5.39 -2.78 15.25
N ASN A 34 -4.89 -4.02 15.21
CA ASN A 34 -3.49 -4.37 15.39
C ASN A 34 -2.83 -4.94 14.12
N LEU A 35 -3.59 -5.18 13.04
CA LEU A 35 -3.01 -5.54 11.74
C LEU A 35 -2.15 -4.39 11.22
N GLN A 36 -0.84 -4.61 11.18
CA GLN A 36 0.12 -3.65 10.66
C GLN A 36 0.89 -4.27 9.50
N VAL A 37 1.12 -3.47 8.46
CA VAL A 37 1.91 -3.88 7.30
C VAL A 37 3.15 -3.00 7.24
N ASP A 38 4.29 -3.61 7.53
CA ASP A 38 5.61 -3.00 7.44
C ASP A 38 6.30 -3.45 6.15
N LYS A 39 7.47 -2.86 5.87
CA LYS A 39 8.32 -3.26 4.74
C LYS A 39 9.68 -3.69 5.27
N ALA A 40 10.06 -4.93 4.98
CA ALA A 40 11.39 -5.43 5.30
C ALA A 40 12.46 -4.69 4.46
N ALA A 41 13.71 -4.72 4.91
CA ALA A 41 14.83 -4.02 4.24
C ALA A 41 15.07 -4.46 2.78
N ASN A 42 14.62 -5.65 2.41
CA ASN A 42 14.65 -6.21 1.05
C ASN A 42 13.40 -5.85 0.21
N GLY A 43 12.49 -5.04 0.74
CA GLY A 43 11.30 -4.57 0.06
C GLY A 43 10.09 -5.51 0.09
N VAL A 44 10.21 -6.66 0.75
CA VAL A 44 9.10 -7.61 0.95
C VAL A 44 8.17 -7.07 2.05
N PRO A 45 6.83 -7.11 1.87
CA PRO A 45 5.90 -6.71 2.92
C PRO A 45 5.95 -7.66 4.10
N LEU A 46 6.04 -7.10 5.31
CA LEU A 46 5.93 -7.80 6.58
C LEU A 46 4.54 -7.51 7.16
N VAL A 47 3.79 -8.56 7.49
CA VAL A 47 2.42 -8.41 8.03
C VAL A 47 2.40 -8.88 9.47
N ASN A 48 2.20 -7.94 10.40
CA ASN A 48 1.96 -8.22 11.80
C ASN A 48 0.48 -8.53 11.97
N ILE A 49 0.15 -9.80 12.18
CA ILE A 49 -1.22 -10.30 12.26
C ILE A 49 -1.87 -9.99 13.62
N GLU A 50 -3.21 -9.99 13.64
CA GLU A 50 -3.98 -9.89 14.89
C GLU A 50 -3.66 -11.04 15.85
N ALA A 51 -3.81 -10.79 17.15
CA ALA A 51 -3.74 -11.85 18.14
C ALA A 51 -4.81 -12.92 17.85
N PRO A 52 -4.47 -14.22 17.95
CA PRO A 52 -5.43 -15.28 17.71
C PRO A 52 -6.58 -15.23 18.74
N ASP A 53 -7.76 -15.63 18.30
CA ASP A 53 -8.94 -15.80 19.15
C ASP A 53 -8.81 -17.05 20.06
N ASN A 54 -9.83 -17.31 20.86
CA ASN A 54 -9.87 -18.48 21.77
C ASN A 54 -9.90 -19.83 21.03
N ASN A 55 -10.13 -19.82 19.72
CA ASN A 55 -10.04 -20.99 18.84
C ASN A 55 -8.67 -21.09 18.15
N GLY A 56 -7.73 -20.20 18.45
CA GLY A 56 -6.39 -20.16 17.86
C GLY A 56 -6.35 -19.52 16.46
N THR A 57 -7.43 -18.85 16.02
CA THR A 57 -7.53 -18.29 14.67
C THR A 57 -7.32 -16.78 14.68
N SER A 58 -6.48 -16.27 13.78
CA SER A 58 -6.25 -14.84 13.58
C SER A 58 -7.05 -14.35 12.37
N HIS A 59 -8.01 -13.45 12.59
CA HIS A 59 -8.88 -12.90 11.54
C HIS A 59 -8.23 -11.66 10.95
N ASN A 60 -7.63 -11.78 9.76
CA ASN A 60 -6.90 -10.69 9.10
C ASN A 60 -7.63 -10.18 7.86
N VAL A 61 -8.14 -8.94 7.92
CA VAL A 61 -8.83 -8.29 6.79
C VAL A 61 -7.89 -7.31 6.11
N ILE A 62 -7.61 -7.57 4.83
CA ILE A 62 -6.72 -6.76 4.00
C ILE A 62 -7.55 -5.99 2.99
N LYS A 63 -7.29 -4.69 2.85
CA LYS A 63 -7.81 -3.91 1.74
C LYS A 63 -6.79 -3.88 0.62
N THR A 64 -7.17 -4.42 -0.54
CA THR A 64 -6.41 -4.22 -1.78
C THR A 64 -6.82 -2.88 -2.37
N ILE A 65 -5.87 -1.96 -2.51
CA ILE A 65 -6.03 -0.76 -3.33
C ILE A 65 -5.47 -1.15 -4.70
N ILE A 66 -6.36 -1.30 -5.68
CA ILE A 66 -6.01 -1.45 -7.10
C ILE A 66 -6.11 -0.09 -7.77
#